data_AF-A0A956XRN7-F1
#
_entry.id   AF-A0A956XRN7-F1
#
_cell.length_a   1.000
_cell.length_b   1.000
_cell.length_c   1.000
_cell.angle_alpha   90.00
_cell.angle_beta   90.00
_cell.angle_gamma   90.00
#
_symmetry.space_group_name_H-M   'P 1'
#
loop_
_entity.id
_entity.type
_entity.pdbx_description
1 polymer ?
#
loop_
_entity_poly.entity_id
_entity_poly.type
_entity_poly.pdbx_seq_one_letter_code
_entity_poly.pdbx_strand_id
1 'polypeptide(L)'
;MDDHHTEFDINSGALCLSFANAFNISASDTHEEMIKEYADLIKWAQTLEVIDDTTAQSLLHRANQHPDEAATILQSAWSLRRALFGIFAAIAHHKSPDPTDLDVLNTRLPETLAHQLN
;
A
#
# COMPACT_ATOMS: atom_id res chain seq x y z
N MET A 1 22.13 -28.11 7.38
CA MET A 1 20.65 -28.19 7.34
C MET A 1 20.27 -26.75 7.56
N ASP A 2 20.28 -26.03 6.44
CA ASP A 2 20.51 -24.60 6.44
C ASP A 2 19.13 -23.98 6.33
N ASP A 3 18.63 -23.48 7.46
CA ASP A 3 17.43 -22.69 7.54
C ASP A 3 17.69 -21.38 6.80
N HIS A 4 17.36 -21.36 5.51
CA HIS A 4 17.09 -20.12 4.80
C HIS A 4 15.78 -19.55 5.34
N HIS A 5 15.85 -18.91 6.52
CA HIS A 5 14.87 -17.91 6.88
C HIS A 5 15.07 -16.76 5.89
N THR A 6 14.25 -16.74 4.84
CA THR A 6 14.18 -15.61 3.91
C THR A 6 13.62 -14.44 4.71
N GLU A 7 14.52 -13.73 5.40
CA GLU A 7 14.27 -12.44 6.01
C GLU A 7 13.89 -11.53 4.84
N PHE A 8 12.58 -11.39 4.60
CA PHE A 8 12.06 -10.44 3.63
C PHE A 8 12.43 -9.07 4.17
N ASP A 9 13.52 -8.52 3.65
CA ASP A 9 13.98 -7.19 3.99
C ASP A 9 12.87 -6.19 3.61
N ILE A 10 12.09 -5.78 4.61
CA ILE A 10 10.95 -4.85 4.48
C ILE A 10 11.46 -3.46 4.05
N ASN A 11 12.78 -3.25 3.99
CA ASN A 11 13.42 -2.00 3.62
C ASN A 11 13.20 -1.63 2.14
N SER A 12 12.17 -0.80 1.95
CA SER A 12 11.87 0.09 0.82
C SER A 12 11.43 -0.50 -0.53
N GLY A 13 11.72 -1.77 -0.84
CA GLY A 13 11.25 -2.42 -2.07
C GLY A 13 10.03 -3.33 -1.89
N ALA A 14 9.95 -4.01 -0.75
CA ALA A 14 8.91 -5.01 -0.50
C ALA A 14 7.56 -4.39 -0.11
N LEU A 15 7.54 -3.26 0.61
CA LEU A 15 6.28 -2.70 1.12
C LEU A 15 5.37 -2.16 0.02
N CYS A 16 5.90 -1.38 -0.92
CA CYS A 16 5.12 -0.85 -2.04
C CYS A 16 4.64 -1.98 -2.97
N LEU A 17 5.44 -3.04 -3.13
CA LEU A 17 5.08 -4.22 -3.90
C LEU A 17 4.03 -5.07 -3.17
N SER A 18 4.18 -5.28 -1.86
CA SER A 18 3.18 -5.94 -1.01
C SER A 18 1.86 -5.18 -0.98
N PHE A 19 1.91 -3.85 -1.01
CA PHE A 19 0.73 -3.00 -1.12
C PHE A 19 0.06 -3.13 -2.49
N ALA A 20 0.83 -3.06 -3.58
CA ALA A 20 0.33 -3.28 -4.94
C ALA A 20 -0.32 -4.68 -5.08
N ASN A 21 0.27 -5.68 -4.44
CA ASN A 21 -0.13 -7.09 -4.49
C ASN A 21 -1.18 -7.49 -3.44
N ALA A 22 -1.60 -6.59 -2.55
CA ALA A 22 -2.53 -6.88 -1.44
C ALA A 22 -3.92 -7.41 -1.89
N PHE A 23 -4.13 -7.62 -3.19
CA PHE A 23 -5.37 -8.03 -3.84
C PHE A 23 -5.22 -9.28 -4.72
N ASN A 24 -4.02 -9.86 -4.86
CA ASN A 24 -3.73 -10.84 -5.93
C ASN A 24 -2.89 -12.06 -5.48
N ILE A 25 -3.13 -12.57 -4.26
CA ILE A 25 -2.37 -13.73 -3.73
C ILE A 25 -3.05 -15.07 -4.06
N SER A 26 -4.01 -15.12 -5.00
CA SER A 26 -4.57 -16.41 -5.43
C SER A 26 -4.78 -16.47 -6.92
N ALA A 27 -4.21 -17.50 -7.55
CA ALA A 27 -4.46 -17.91 -8.94
C ALA A 27 -5.87 -18.50 -9.16
N SER A 28 -6.87 -18.03 -8.40
CA SER A 28 -8.27 -18.43 -8.50
C SER A 28 -9.12 -17.22 -8.84
N ASP A 29 -10.00 -17.39 -9.82
CA ASP A 29 -10.76 -16.39 -10.59
C ASP A 29 -11.79 -15.53 -9.80
N THR A 30 -11.59 -15.35 -8.50
CA THR A 30 -12.40 -14.47 -7.65
C THR A 30 -11.46 -13.43 -7.03
N HIS A 31 -11.28 -12.32 -7.76
CA HIS A 31 -10.58 -11.13 -7.28
C HIS A 31 -11.39 -10.49 -6.13
N GLU A 32 -11.29 -11.04 -4.92
CA GLU A 32 -11.81 -10.37 -3.74
C GLU A 32 -10.82 -9.31 -3.28
N GLU A 33 -11.25 -8.06 -3.41
CA GLU A 33 -10.54 -6.90 -2.90
C GLU A 33 -10.32 -7.02 -1.39
N MET A 34 -9.07 -7.20 -0.91
CA MET A 34 -8.84 -7.36 0.54
C MET A 34 -8.98 -6.04 1.32
N ILE A 35 -8.81 -4.89 0.67
CA ILE A 35 -8.95 -3.56 1.30
C ILE A 35 -10.23 -2.92 0.76
N LYS A 36 -11.39 -3.21 1.39
CA LYS A 36 -12.71 -2.67 1.01
C LYS A 36 -13.09 -1.46 1.85
N GLU A 37 -12.64 -1.44 3.09
CA GLU A 37 -12.92 -0.39 4.07
C GLU A 37 -11.63 0.14 4.71
N TYR A 38 -11.71 1.29 5.36
CA TYR A 38 -10.54 1.89 6.03
C TYR A 38 -9.98 0.95 7.11
N ALA A 39 -10.83 0.18 7.79
CA ALA A 39 -10.40 -0.81 8.77
C ALA A 39 -9.52 -1.91 8.16
N ASP A 40 -9.79 -2.31 6.91
CA ASP A 40 -8.96 -3.30 6.21
C ASP A 40 -7.57 -2.75 5.89
N LEU A 41 -7.49 -1.46 5.52
CA LEU A 41 -6.22 -0.77 5.29
C LEU A 41 -5.37 -0.73 6.56
N ILE A 42 -5.99 -0.42 7.71
CA ILE A 42 -5.33 -0.45 9.02
C ILE A 42 -4.87 -1.85 9.38
N LYS A 43 -5.72 -2.87 9.19
CA LYS A 43 -5.37 -4.26 9.47
C LYS A 43 -4.22 -4.76 8.58
N TRP A 44 -4.22 -4.39 7.30
CA TRP A 44 -3.12 -4.69 6.38
C TRP A 44 -1.81 -4.06 6.86
N ALA A 45 -1.83 -2.78 7.23
CA ALA A 45 -0.65 -2.07 7.72
C ALA A 45 -0.12 -2.68 9.04
N GLN A 46 -1.02 -3.06 9.94
CA GLN A 46 -0.67 -3.74 11.19
C GLN A 46 -0.07 -5.14 10.95
N THR A 47 -0.62 -5.90 9.98
CA THR A 47 -0.11 -7.25 9.65
C THR A 47 1.31 -7.21 9.10
N LEU A 48 1.68 -6.13 8.41
CA LEU A 48 3.04 -5.90 7.93
C LEU A 48 3.91 -5.10 8.92
N GLU A 49 3.44 -4.90 10.16
CA GLU A 49 4.13 -4.17 11.22
C GLU A 49 4.52 -2.73 10.82
N VAL A 50 3.81 -2.14 9.85
CA VAL A 50 3.99 -0.73 9.43
C VAL A 50 3.49 0.21 10.53
N ILE A 51 2.49 -0.23 11.29
CA ILE A 51 1.93 0.45 12.44
C ILE A 51 1.77 -0.54 13.59
N ASP A 52 1.89 -0.05 14.83
CA ASP A 52 1.65 -0.86 16.02
C ASP A 52 0.15 -0.91 16.41
N ASP A 53 -0.18 -1.79 17.36
CA ASP A 53 -1.55 -1.98 17.86
C ASP A 53 -2.18 -0.69 18.42
N THR A 54 -1.35 0.14 19.08
CA THR A 54 -1.80 1.39 19.69
C THR A 54 -2.20 2.41 18.63
N THR A 55 -1.39 2.52 17.58
CA THR A 55 -1.66 3.38 16.42
C THR A 55 -2.88 2.88 15.66
N ALA A 56 -2.98 1.56 15.44
CA ALA A 56 -4.14 0.95 14.77
C ALA A 56 -5.46 1.28 15.52
N GLN A 57 -5.51 1.08 16.83
CA GLN A 57 -6.69 1.41 17.64
C GLN A 57 -7.03 2.90 17.60
N SER A 58 -6.02 3.77 17.67
CA SER A 58 -6.20 5.22 17.62
C SER A 58 -6.77 5.68 16.27
N LEU A 59 -6.27 5.13 15.17
CA LEU A 59 -6.75 5.42 13.81
C LEU A 59 -8.17 4.92 13.59
N LEU A 60 -8.52 3.74 14.10
CA LEU A 60 -9.90 3.23 14.04
C LEU A 60 -10.86 4.08 14.87
N HIS A 61 -10.45 4.52 16.06
CA HIS A 61 -11.26 5.43 16.87
C HIS A 61 -11.50 6.75 16.14
N ARG A 62 -10.45 7.34 15.56
CA ARG A 62 -10.55 8.58 14.78
C ARG A 62 -11.45 8.40 13.54
N ALA A 63 -11.34 7.28 12.84
CA ALA A 63 -12.18 6.98 11.68
C ALA A 63 -13.68 6.94 12.03
N ASN A 64 -14.03 6.46 13.23
CA ASN A 64 -15.41 6.51 13.72
C ASN A 64 -15.90 7.93 14.00
N GLN A 65 -15.01 8.84 14.41
CA GLN A 65 -15.34 10.25 14.64
C GLN A 65 -15.36 11.07 13.33
N HIS A 66 -14.59 10.64 12.34
CA HIS A 66 -14.37 11.35 11.07
C HIS A 66 -14.48 10.40 9.86
N PRO A 67 -15.67 9.87 9.57
CA PRO A 67 -15.85 8.88 8.51
C PRO A 67 -15.51 9.41 7.11
N ASP A 68 -15.78 10.69 6.83
CA ASP A 68 -15.48 11.31 5.53
C ASP A 68 -13.97 11.43 5.29
N GLU A 69 -13.20 11.70 6.36
CA GLU A 69 -11.73 11.73 6.30
C GLU A 69 -11.18 10.32 6.02
N ALA A 70 -11.69 9.32 6.73
CA ALA A 70 -11.31 7.92 6.53
C ALA A 70 -11.62 7.45 5.09
N ALA A 71 -12.78 7.81 4.55
CA ALA A 71 -13.16 7.51 3.17
C ALA A 71 -12.22 8.19 2.15
N THR A 72 -11.84 9.44 2.40
CA THR A 72 -10.90 10.19 1.55
C THR A 72 -9.51 9.55 1.53
N ILE A 73 -9.03 9.11 2.70
CA ILE A 73 -7.74 8.40 2.82
C ILE A 73 -7.81 7.04 2.10
N LEU A 74 -8.89 6.29 2.28
CA LEU A 74 -9.09 5.01 1.60
C LEU A 74 -9.08 5.17 0.08
N GLN A 75 -9.79 6.17 -0.46
CA GLN A 75 -9.80 6.46 -1.89
C GLN A 75 -8.41 6.83 -2.41
N SER A 76 -7.64 7.57 -1.62
CA SER A 76 -6.26 7.90 -1.90
C SER A 76 -5.35 6.66 -1.92
N ALA A 77 -5.52 5.76 -0.95
CA ALA A 77 -4.80 4.50 -0.86
C ALA A 77 -5.08 3.61 -2.08
N TRP A 78 -6.35 3.50 -2.52
CA TRP A 78 -6.70 2.77 -3.74
C TRP A 78 -6.09 3.36 -5.00
N SER A 79 -6.12 4.69 -5.14
CA SER A 79 -5.51 5.39 -6.27
C SER A 79 -4.01 5.11 -6.34
N LEU A 80 -3.29 5.24 -5.22
CA LEU A 80 -1.86 4.95 -5.15
C LEU A 80 -1.57 3.47 -5.46
N ARG A 81 -2.36 2.55 -4.88
CA ARG A 81 -2.20 1.11 -5.10
C ARG A 81 -2.32 0.75 -6.58
N ARG A 82 -3.35 1.28 -7.24
CA ARG A 82 -3.60 1.03 -8.67
C ARG A 82 -2.45 1.52 -9.53
N ALA A 83 -1.95 2.72 -9.24
CA ALA A 83 -0.80 3.28 -9.94
C ALA A 83 0.47 2.42 -9.74
N LEU A 84 0.77 2.02 -8.51
CA LEU A 84 1.90 1.12 -8.22
C LEU A 84 1.77 -0.21 -8.96
N PHE A 85 0.57 -0.80 -8.99
CA PHE A 85 0.33 -2.03 -9.75
C PHE A 85 0.55 -1.82 -11.25
N GLY A 86 0.01 -0.74 -11.85
CA GLY A 86 0.21 -0.42 -13.26
C GLY A 86 1.67 -0.24 -13.63
N ILE A 87 2.44 0.46 -12.79
CA ILE A 87 3.88 0.65 -12.94
C ILE A 87 4.61 -0.70 -12.89
N PHE A 88 4.37 -1.51 -11.84
CA PHE A 88 5.07 -2.78 -11.69
C PHE A 88 4.69 -3.80 -12.77
N ALA A 89 3.43 -3.85 -13.19
CA ALA A 89 2.98 -4.71 -14.28
C ALA A 89 3.63 -4.32 -15.62
N ALA A 90 3.73 -3.01 -15.91
CA ALA A 90 4.42 -2.54 -17.11
C ALA A 90 5.89 -2.92 -17.10
N ILE A 91 6.59 -2.70 -15.98
CA ILE A 91 8.00 -3.06 -15.81
C ILE A 91 8.20 -4.58 -15.97
N ALA A 92 7.36 -5.40 -15.34
CA ALA A 92 7.41 -6.86 -15.44
C ALA A 92 7.18 -7.37 -16.87
N HIS A 93 6.43 -6.62 -17.69
CA HIS A 93 6.19 -6.91 -19.10
C HIS A 93 7.20 -6.22 -20.05
N HIS A 94 8.27 -5.62 -19.53
CA HIS A 94 9.26 -4.86 -20.29
C HIS A 94 8.66 -3.72 -21.15
N LYS A 95 7.59 -3.09 -20.62
CA LYS A 95 6.93 -1.92 -21.21
C LYS A 95 7.18 -0.67 -20.36
N SER A 96 6.98 0.49 -20.97
CA SER A 96 6.98 1.75 -20.23
C SER A 96 5.68 1.90 -19.40
N PRO A 97 5.76 2.31 -18.13
CA PRO A 97 4.58 2.64 -17.32
C PRO A 97 3.73 3.76 -17.94
N ASP A 98 2.44 3.77 -17.62
CA ASP A 98 1.56 4.89 -18.00
C ASP A 98 2.01 6.18 -17.28
N PRO A 99 2.20 7.30 -17.99
CA PRO A 99 2.53 8.58 -17.37
C PRO A 99 1.55 9.01 -16.27
N THR A 100 0.28 8.62 -16.35
CA THR A 100 -0.75 8.92 -15.36
C THR A 100 -0.51 8.18 -14.05
N ASP A 101 -0.07 6.93 -14.10
CA ASP A 101 0.30 6.17 -12.90
C ASP A 101 1.54 6.78 -12.24
N LEU A 102 2.51 7.22 -13.04
CA LEU A 102 3.67 7.95 -12.53
C LEU A 102 3.27 9.29 -11.89
N ASP A 103 2.30 10.00 -12.43
CA ASP A 103 1.80 11.25 -11.87
C ASP A 103 1.09 11.02 -10.51
N VAL A 104 0.29 9.96 -10.39
CA VAL A 104 -0.33 9.56 -9.11
C VAL A 104 0.72 9.22 -8.04
N LEU A 105 1.83 8.59 -8.42
CA LEU A 105 2.95 8.36 -7.50
C LEU A 105 3.61 9.69 -7.13
N ASN A 106 4.00 10.49 -8.14
CA ASN A 106 4.75 11.73 -7.96
C ASN A 106 4.00 12.81 -7.19
N THR A 107 2.68 12.88 -7.31
CA THR A 107 1.83 13.82 -6.55
C THR A 107 1.79 13.49 -5.06
N ARG A 108 2.18 12.26 -4.66
CA ARG A 108 2.23 11.80 -3.26
C ARG A 108 3.64 11.71 -2.69
N LEU A 109 4.69 11.91 -3.50
CA LEU A 109 6.07 12.08 -3.08
C LEU A 109 6.42 13.41 -2.36
N PRO A 110 5.71 14.56 -2.53
CA PRO A 110 6.22 15.85 -2.02
C PRO A 110 6.21 15.99 -0.50
N GLU A 111 5.53 15.11 0.24
CA GLU A 111 5.49 15.18 1.71
C GLU A 111 6.69 14.49 2.38
N THR A 112 7.36 13.56 1.68
CA THR A 112 8.44 12.74 2.27
C THR A 112 9.84 13.17 1.85
N LEU A 113 10.02 13.71 0.63
CA LEU A 113 11.34 14.18 0.16
C LEU A 113 11.80 15.48 0.85
N ALA A 114 10.86 16.29 1.38
CA ALA A 114 11.19 17.50 2.14
C ALA A 114 11.90 17.18 3.48
N HIS A 115 11.72 15.97 4.02
CA HIS A 115 12.37 15.53 5.26
C HIS A 115 13.76 14.88 5.04
N GLN A 116 14.16 14.58 3.79
CA GLN A 116 15.46 13.95 3.49
C GLN A 116 16.51 14.91 2.91
N LEU A 117 16.15 16.18 2.69
CA LEU A 117 17.06 17.22 2.17
C LEU A 117 17.46 18.27 3.22
N ASN A 118 17.30 17.96 4.51
CA ASN A 118 17.72 18.81 5.63
C ASN A 118 18.46 17.97 6.69
#